data_AF-A0A085ZDK8-F1
#
_entry.id   AF-A0A085ZDK8-F1
#
_cell.length_a   1.000
_cell.length_b   1.000
_cell.length_c   1.000
_cell.angle_alpha   90.00
_cell.angle_beta   90.00
_cell.angle_gamma   90.00
#
_symmetry.space_group_name_H-M   'P 1'
#
loop_
_entity.id
_entity.type
_entity.pdbx_description
1 polymer ?
#
loop_
_entity_poly.entity_id
_entity_poly.type
_entity_poly.pdbx_seq_one_letter_code
_entity_poly.pdbx_strand_id
1 'polypeptide(L)'
;MILCFLSVIPVIIWFFQNYKTERDLIYGLLFFVAFSRGTLDLLGMTPTVTKLMMEFLFLLLFLEAFFSEKKVYRFPSLWLFLGFIIVSIVSYIINNLEIVQLALFFRDYLPVILFFYVLINTSFSTRQVNLLTKLIIYLYVSQIFAGIIKVIVLGSIAEEFIGTIANRGGSITTVIALLGGAYCIVGYFLTSQKTYLIAVLGFILFSLTGGKRATIAYFPFIYLIALYFVMIKFKDGQINILKKLFVALVSICMIFYVSARIIPSLNPENKIGGSFDLEYIIVYSQEYTSGGRIEDNIGRSEAPAYLVNLMLSKENYNVLFGFGAGHLVKSGFNDDVKDKTSDEITESLYGVGYGARTGFLQMLLQVGFLGLFFYTSIFINLFRILLTNKNIKSDINSKHLYLTSMLILIIVLIDYYTYSFETSILGAISISYMWILGVVFRNKLDGIKLYSFS
;
A
#
# COMPACT_ATOMS: atom_id res chain seq x y z
N MET A 1 -24.29 -3.16 -0.68
CA MET A 1 -23.01 -2.59 -0.18
C MET A 1 -23.11 -1.74 1.09
N ILE A 2 -24.19 -1.00 1.36
CA ILE A 2 -24.40 -0.35 2.67
C ILE A 2 -24.30 -1.38 3.81
N LEU A 3 -24.78 -2.60 3.60
CA LEU A 3 -24.61 -3.73 4.54
C LEU A 3 -23.14 -4.07 4.86
N CYS A 4 -22.17 -3.79 3.99
CA CYS A 4 -20.76 -4.01 4.28
C CYS A 4 -20.27 -3.07 5.40
N PHE A 5 -20.89 -1.90 5.58
CA PHE A 5 -20.60 -0.98 6.68
C PHE A 5 -20.89 -1.58 8.05
N LEU A 6 -21.84 -2.54 8.13
CA LEU A 6 -22.16 -3.26 9.37
C LEU A 6 -20.92 -3.96 9.95
N SER A 7 -19.95 -4.34 9.11
CA SER A 7 -18.68 -4.94 9.58
C SER A 7 -17.78 -3.95 10.34
N VAL A 8 -17.90 -2.65 10.08
CA VAL A 8 -17.06 -1.59 10.67
C VAL A 8 -17.71 -1.00 11.93
N ILE A 9 -19.04 -1.06 12.05
CA ILE A 9 -19.79 -0.54 13.21
C ILE A 9 -19.25 -1.03 14.57
N PRO A 10 -18.98 -2.35 14.79
CA PRO A 10 -18.42 -2.80 16.06
C PRO A 10 -17.07 -2.16 16.38
N VAL A 11 -16.25 -1.90 15.36
CA VAL A 11 -14.94 -1.25 15.51
C VAL A 11 -15.11 0.22 15.89
N ILE A 12 -16.08 0.91 15.28
CA ILE A 12 -16.44 2.29 15.60
C ILE A 12 -16.89 2.38 17.06
N ILE A 13 -17.86 1.55 17.48
CA ILE A 13 -18.37 1.52 18.85
C ILE A 13 -17.24 1.25 19.85
N TRP A 14 -16.42 0.23 19.57
CA TRP A 14 -15.27 -0.10 20.41
C TRP A 14 -14.31 1.09 20.55
N PHE A 15 -13.98 1.79 19.46
CA PHE A 15 -13.06 2.92 19.51
C PHE A 15 -13.64 4.09 20.32
N PHE A 16 -14.91 4.44 20.10
CA PHE A 16 -15.57 5.53 20.84
C PHE A 16 -15.72 5.23 22.34
N GLN A 17 -15.71 3.96 22.74
CA GLN A 17 -15.66 3.58 24.15
C GLN A 17 -14.25 3.67 24.78
N ASN A 18 -13.18 3.75 23.98
CA ASN A 18 -11.80 3.61 24.45
C ASN A 18 -10.89 4.82 24.19
N TYR A 19 -11.26 5.76 23.32
CA TYR A 19 -10.52 7.00 23.12
C TYR A 19 -10.57 7.89 24.37
N LYS A 20 -9.50 8.66 24.63
CA LYS A 20 -9.43 9.53 25.82
C LYS A 20 -8.94 10.94 25.55
N THR A 21 -8.39 11.20 24.37
CA THR A 21 -7.80 12.50 24.03
C THR A 21 -8.30 12.95 22.66
N GLU A 22 -8.30 14.24 22.40
CA GLU A 22 -8.65 14.81 21.09
C GLU A 22 -7.75 14.26 19.98
N ARG A 23 -6.45 14.10 20.28
CA ARG A 23 -5.50 13.45 19.37
C ARG A 23 -5.96 12.05 18.98
N ASP A 24 -6.37 11.23 19.94
CA ASP A 24 -6.89 9.88 19.64
C ASP A 24 -8.06 9.98 18.66
N LEU A 25 -9.00 10.90 18.94
CA LEU A 25 -10.19 11.12 18.12
C LEU A 25 -9.82 11.52 16.69
N ILE A 26 -8.90 12.47 16.49
CA ILE A 26 -8.49 12.93 15.15
C ILE A 26 -7.85 11.78 14.35
N TYR A 27 -6.94 11.02 14.96
CA TYR A 27 -6.37 9.81 14.30
C TYR A 27 -7.45 8.78 14.00
N GLY A 28 -8.34 8.52 14.96
CA GLY A 28 -9.46 7.58 14.79
C GLY A 28 -10.36 7.95 13.63
N LEU A 29 -10.77 9.21 13.55
CA LEU A 29 -11.57 9.74 12.44
C LEU A 29 -10.83 9.63 11.11
N LEU A 30 -9.53 9.94 11.07
CA LEU A 30 -8.72 9.78 9.85
C LEU A 30 -8.74 8.33 9.37
N PHE A 31 -8.55 7.36 10.27
CA PHE A 31 -8.64 5.94 9.93
C PHE A 31 -10.06 5.54 9.49
N PHE A 32 -11.11 5.98 10.18
CA PHE A 32 -12.48 5.64 9.78
C PHE A 32 -12.85 6.18 8.41
N VAL A 33 -12.55 7.45 8.12
CA VAL A 33 -12.82 8.06 6.81
C VAL A 33 -12.06 7.29 5.72
N ALA A 34 -10.79 6.97 5.95
CA ALA A 34 -9.98 6.24 4.97
C ALA A 34 -10.51 4.81 4.72
N PHE A 35 -10.89 4.08 5.77
CA PHE A 35 -11.39 2.71 5.65
C PHE A 35 -12.85 2.61 5.21
N SER A 36 -13.63 3.68 5.34
CA SER A 36 -15.06 3.73 4.96
C SER A 36 -15.33 4.54 3.70
N ARG A 37 -14.29 5.01 3.00
CA ARG A 37 -14.42 5.82 1.78
C ARG A 37 -15.36 5.22 0.75
N GLY A 38 -15.30 3.91 0.52
CA GLY A 38 -16.18 3.23 -0.45
C GLY A 38 -17.63 3.25 -0.01
N THR A 39 -17.90 3.06 1.28
CA THR A 39 -19.26 3.21 1.83
C THR A 39 -19.75 4.65 1.73
N LEU A 40 -18.91 5.64 2.06
CA LEU A 40 -19.27 7.05 1.97
C LEU A 40 -19.58 7.47 0.53
N ASP A 41 -18.78 7.00 -0.44
CA ASP A 41 -19.02 7.23 -1.87
C ASP A 41 -20.42 6.71 -2.28
N LEU A 42 -20.84 5.54 -1.77
CA LEU A 42 -22.16 4.97 -2.02
C LEU A 42 -23.32 5.67 -1.30
N LEU A 43 -23.03 6.36 -0.19
CA LEU A 43 -23.99 7.23 0.49
C LEU A 43 -24.13 8.60 -0.20
N GLY A 44 -23.49 8.78 -1.37
CA GLY A 44 -23.58 10.00 -2.18
C GLY A 44 -22.50 11.03 -1.88
N MET A 45 -21.53 10.74 -1.00
CA MET A 45 -20.39 11.63 -0.82
C MET A 45 -19.49 11.56 -2.04
N THR A 46 -19.07 12.71 -2.57
CA THR A 46 -18.13 12.67 -3.70
C THR A 46 -16.73 12.25 -3.21
N PRO A 47 -15.92 11.66 -4.08
CA PRO A 47 -14.57 11.21 -3.73
C PRO A 47 -13.64 12.36 -3.36
N THR A 48 -13.97 13.56 -3.86
CA THR A 48 -13.32 14.82 -3.54
C THR A 48 -13.63 15.24 -2.11
N VAL A 49 -14.89 15.13 -1.68
CA VAL A 49 -15.29 15.44 -0.28
C VAL A 49 -14.57 14.50 0.69
N THR A 50 -14.58 13.19 0.44
CA THR A 50 -13.90 12.23 1.32
C THR A 50 -12.39 12.44 1.37
N LYS A 51 -11.76 12.81 0.24
CA LYS A 51 -10.34 13.19 0.19
C LYS A 51 -10.04 14.47 0.97
N LEU A 52 -10.84 15.52 0.79
CA LEU A 52 -10.70 16.78 1.52
C LEU A 52 -10.88 16.60 3.03
N MET A 53 -11.80 15.72 3.46
CA MET A 53 -11.93 15.37 4.89
C MET A 53 -10.65 14.74 5.44
N MET A 54 -10.05 13.79 4.71
CA MET A 54 -8.77 13.19 5.11
C MET A 54 -7.64 14.22 5.15
N GLU A 55 -7.56 15.10 4.16
CA GLU A 55 -6.55 16.16 4.07
C GLU A 55 -6.69 17.18 5.20
N PHE A 56 -7.93 17.54 5.55
CA PHE A 56 -8.21 18.42 6.69
C PHE A 56 -7.80 17.77 8.02
N LEU A 57 -8.18 16.51 8.26
CA LEU A 57 -7.77 15.78 9.45
C LEU A 57 -6.23 15.62 9.51
N PHE A 58 -5.60 15.34 8.37
CA PHE A 58 -4.16 15.29 8.26
C PHE A 58 -3.51 16.65 8.56
N LEU A 59 -4.06 17.75 8.06
CA LEU A 59 -3.59 19.10 8.34
C LEU A 59 -3.66 19.41 9.84
N LEU A 60 -4.75 19.05 10.52
CA LEU A 60 -4.85 19.22 11.98
C LEU A 60 -3.72 18.49 12.72
N LEU A 61 -3.44 17.24 12.34
CA LEU A 61 -2.34 16.45 12.92
C LEU A 61 -0.97 17.05 12.58
N PHE A 62 -0.82 17.57 11.36
CA PHE A 62 0.42 18.23 10.93
C PHE A 62 0.69 19.50 11.73
N LEU A 63 -0.33 20.36 11.89
CA LEU A 63 -0.23 21.58 12.70
C LEU A 63 0.04 21.22 14.17
N GLU A 64 -0.63 20.22 14.72
CA GLU A 64 -0.37 19.75 16.10
C GLU A 64 1.08 19.28 16.27
N ALA A 65 1.60 18.47 15.35
CA ALA A 65 2.96 17.97 15.41
C ALA A 65 4.00 19.08 15.21
N PHE A 66 3.72 20.06 14.34
CA PHE A 66 4.62 21.15 14.01
C PHE A 66 4.61 22.25 15.08
N PHE A 67 3.49 22.55 15.73
CA PHE A 67 3.43 23.55 16.80
C PHE A 67 3.61 22.97 18.21
N SER A 68 3.78 21.65 18.34
CA SER A 68 4.19 21.04 19.61
C SER A 68 5.55 21.59 20.06
N GLU A 69 5.73 21.83 21.37
CA GLU A 69 6.93 22.43 22.00
C GLU A 69 8.25 21.60 21.85
N LYS A 70 8.32 20.66 20.91
CA LYS A 70 9.53 19.89 20.66
C LYS A 70 10.60 20.79 20.03
N LYS A 71 11.77 20.82 20.69
CA LYS A 71 12.93 21.61 20.23
C LYS A 71 13.68 21.02 19.03
N VAL A 72 13.46 19.74 18.70
CA VAL A 72 14.21 19.05 17.62
C VAL A 72 13.26 18.19 16.79
N TYR A 73 13.07 18.58 15.53
CA TYR A 73 12.35 17.76 14.55
C TYR A 73 13.29 16.75 13.90
N ARG A 74 12.74 15.58 13.60
CA ARG A 74 13.43 14.45 12.99
C ARG A 74 12.89 14.25 11.59
N PHE A 75 13.77 14.27 10.59
CA PHE A 75 13.42 14.05 9.18
C PHE A 75 14.39 13.06 8.53
N PRO A 76 14.27 11.75 8.81
CA PRO A 76 15.08 10.77 8.11
C PRO A 76 14.84 10.88 6.60
N SER A 77 15.90 10.79 5.81
CA SER A 77 15.84 10.94 4.35
C SER A 77 15.44 12.34 3.85
N LEU A 78 15.56 13.41 4.66
CA LEU A 78 15.15 14.77 4.26
C LEU A 78 15.74 15.23 2.92
N TRP A 79 17.05 15.07 2.73
CA TRP A 79 17.74 15.39 1.48
C TRP A 79 17.18 14.66 0.25
N LEU A 80 16.75 13.39 0.39
CA LEU A 80 16.13 12.63 -0.71
C LEU A 80 14.72 13.16 -1.00
N PHE A 81 13.98 13.53 0.06
CA PHE A 81 12.67 14.16 -0.05
C PHE A 81 12.75 15.54 -0.74
N LEU A 82 13.70 16.38 -0.34
CA LEU A 82 13.95 17.68 -0.98
C LEU A 82 14.40 17.50 -2.44
N GLY A 83 15.27 16.51 -2.71
CA GLY A 83 15.66 16.16 -4.07
C GLY A 83 14.45 15.80 -4.95
N PHE A 84 13.53 14.98 -4.43
CA PHE A 84 12.29 14.65 -5.14
C PHE A 84 11.43 15.90 -5.44
N ILE A 85 11.25 16.79 -4.47
CA ILE A 85 10.50 18.05 -4.66
C ILE A 85 11.16 18.92 -5.73
N ILE A 86 12.47 19.14 -5.63
CA ILE A 86 13.22 19.98 -6.57
C ILE A 86 13.10 19.43 -7.98
N VAL A 87 13.30 18.13 -8.17
CA VAL A 87 13.20 17.49 -9.48
C VAL A 87 11.78 17.57 -10.04
N SER A 88 10.76 17.45 -9.19
CA SER A 88 9.36 17.63 -9.60
C SER A 88 9.07 19.06 -10.06
N ILE A 89 9.60 20.07 -9.36
CA ILE A 89 9.48 21.48 -9.78
C ILE A 89 10.20 21.73 -11.10
N VAL A 90 11.43 21.21 -11.26
CA VAL A 90 12.19 21.35 -12.51
C VAL A 90 11.46 20.67 -13.67
N SER A 91 10.94 19.47 -13.44
CA SER A 91 10.10 18.73 -14.39
C SER A 91 8.88 19.54 -14.83
N TYR A 92 8.19 20.14 -13.88
CA TYR A 92 7.07 21.05 -14.13
C TYR A 92 7.46 22.26 -15.00
N ILE A 93 8.57 22.95 -14.65
CA ILE A 93 9.03 24.15 -15.37
C ILE A 93 9.44 23.81 -16.81
N ILE A 94 10.23 22.76 -17.01
CA ILE A 94 10.75 22.39 -18.34
C ILE A 94 9.62 22.02 -19.31
N ASN A 95 8.57 21.38 -18.79
CA ASN A 95 7.42 20.94 -19.61
C ASN A 95 6.31 22.00 -19.73
N ASN A 96 6.50 23.22 -19.20
CA ASN A 96 5.55 24.34 -19.27
C ASN A 96 4.12 23.97 -18.83
N LEU A 97 4.00 23.20 -17.74
CA LEU A 97 2.72 22.80 -17.19
C LEU A 97 2.04 23.93 -16.39
N GLU A 98 0.75 23.75 -16.09
CA GLU A 98 0.01 24.65 -15.20
C GLU A 98 0.33 24.37 -13.72
N ILE A 99 0.40 25.43 -12.90
CA ILE A 99 0.72 25.30 -11.47
C ILE A 99 -0.26 24.38 -10.72
N VAL A 100 -1.51 24.29 -11.20
CA VAL A 100 -2.53 23.40 -10.66
C VAL A 100 -2.13 21.93 -10.83
N GLN A 101 -1.51 21.55 -11.96
CA GLN A 101 -1.04 20.18 -12.19
C GLN A 101 0.07 19.81 -11.19
N LEU A 102 1.04 20.70 -10.97
CA LEU A 102 2.09 20.48 -9.96
C LEU A 102 1.50 20.38 -8.55
N ALA A 103 0.55 21.25 -8.19
CA ALA A 103 -0.11 21.22 -6.90
C ALA A 103 -0.87 19.89 -6.68
N LEU A 104 -1.56 19.39 -7.70
CA LEU A 104 -2.27 18.11 -7.64
C LEU A 104 -1.31 16.92 -7.57
N PHE A 105 -0.17 16.97 -8.27
CA PHE A 105 0.90 15.98 -8.14
C PHE A 105 1.43 15.92 -6.70
N PHE A 106 1.77 17.07 -6.12
CA PHE A 106 2.22 17.12 -4.73
C PHE A 106 1.15 16.69 -3.75
N ARG A 107 -0.11 17.01 -4.01
CA ARG A 107 -1.26 16.54 -3.22
C ARG A 107 -1.38 15.02 -3.22
N ASP A 108 -0.98 14.33 -4.27
CA ASP A 108 -1.05 12.86 -4.33
C ASP A 108 0.13 12.19 -3.61
N TYR A 109 1.36 12.66 -3.82
CA TYR A 109 2.56 11.95 -3.37
C TYR A 109 3.17 12.45 -2.05
N LEU A 110 3.09 13.75 -1.75
CA LEU A 110 3.74 14.30 -0.54
C LEU A 110 3.03 13.92 0.77
N PRO A 111 1.69 13.88 0.88
CA PRO A 111 1.03 13.64 2.16
C PRO A 111 1.43 12.33 2.83
N VAL A 112 1.73 11.28 2.06
CA VAL A 112 2.16 9.98 2.61
C VAL A 112 3.49 10.10 3.35
N ILE A 113 4.48 10.80 2.75
CA ILE A 113 5.80 11.02 3.36
C ILE A 113 5.69 12.01 4.52
N LEU A 114 4.91 13.09 4.35
CA LEU A 114 4.68 14.08 5.40
C LEU A 114 3.96 13.47 6.61
N PHE A 115 3.01 12.57 6.39
CA PHE A 115 2.33 11.84 7.46
C PHE A 115 3.31 10.98 8.28
N PHE A 116 4.27 10.33 7.63
CA PHE A 116 5.35 9.66 8.35
C PHE A 116 6.16 10.63 9.23
N TYR A 117 6.48 11.82 8.72
CA TYR A 117 7.18 12.85 9.51
C TYR A 117 6.34 13.37 10.68
N VAL A 118 5.03 13.54 10.51
CA VAL A 118 4.10 13.85 11.61
C VAL A 118 4.18 12.78 12.70
N LEU A 119 4.14 11.50 12.33
CA LEU A 119 4.12 10.39 13.29
C LEU A 119 5.40 10.26 14.11
N ILE A 120 6.58 10.42 13.50
CA ILE A 120 7.87 10.33 14.22
C ILE A 120 8.12 11.55 15.10
N ASN A 121 7.51 12.69 14.78
CA ASN A 121 7.63 13.93 15.53
C ASN A 121 6.50 14.13 16.55
N THR A 122 5.44 13.33 16.54
CA THR A 122 4.39 13.36 17.56
C THR A 122 4.76 12.47 18.76
N SER A 123 4.56 12.96 19.98
CA SER A 123 4.69 12.12 21.19
C SER A 123 3.44 11.25 21.34
N PHE A 124 3.59 9.96 21.63
CA PHE A 124 2.45 9.10 21.95
C PHE A 124 2.74 8.31 23.21
N SER A 125 1.77 8.26 24.11
CA SER A 125 1.82 7.33 25.24
C SER A 125 1.68 5.87 24.75
N THR A 126 2.18 4.92 25.53
CA THR A 126 2.02 3.47 25.26
C THR A 126 0.55 3.09 25.06
N ARG A 127 -0.37 3.74 25.81
CA ARG A 127 -1.82 3.55 25.63
C ARG A 127 -2.27 3.92 24.23
N GLN A 128 -1.87 5.09 23.74
CA GLN A 128 -2.27 5.59 22.41
C GLN A 128 -1.71 4.70 21.30
N VAL A 129 -0.44 4.28 21.43
CA VAL A 129 0.18 3.34 20.50
C VAL A 129 -0.65 2.06 20.42
N ASN A 130 -1.01 1.49 21.57
CA ASN A 130 -1.79 0.26 21.64
C ASN A 130 -3.22 0.45 21.10
N LEU A 131 -3.88 1.56 21.44
CA LEU A 131 -5.24 1.88 20.98
C LEU A 131 -5.30 1.98 19.45
N LEU A 132 -4.44 2.82 18.86
CA LEU A 132 -4.45 3.11 17.43
C LEU A 132 -3.93 1.92 16.61
N THR A 133 -2.96 1.16 17.12
CA THR A 133 -2.53 -0.09 16.47
C THR A 133 -3.66 -1.13 16.46
N LYS A 134 -4.38 -1.31 17.58
CA LYS A 134 -5.55 -2.19 17.63
C LYS A 134 -6.67 -1.72 16.71
N LEU A 135 -6.92 -0.40 16.64
CA LEU A 135 -7.89 0.18 15.71
C LEU A 135 -7.58 -0.24 14.27
N ILE A 136 -6.34 -0.05 13.81
CA ILE A 136 -5.94 -0.44 12.45
C ILE A 136 -6.13 -1.94 12.24
N ILE A 137 -5.71 -2.78 13.19
CA ILE A 137 -5.90 -4.24 13.09
C ILE A 137 -7.39 -4.59 12.98
N TYR A 138 -8.25 -4.00 13.80
CA TYR A 138 -9.69 -4.25 13.75
C TYR A 138 -10.32 -3.75 12.45
N LEU A 139 -9.86 -2.62 11.90
CA LEU A 139 -10.29 -2.13 10.59
C LEU A 139 -9.84 -3.04 9.44
N TYR A 140 -8.65 -3.63 9.51
CA TYR A 140 -8.19 -4.63 8.54
C TYR A 140 -9.02 -5.91 8.64
N VAL A 141 -9.27 -6.40 9.85
CA VAL A 141 -10.08 -7.60 10.09
C VAL A 141 -11.54 -7.37 9.66
N SER A 142 -12.11 -6.18 9.88
CA SER A 142 -13.46 -5.85 9.40
C SER A 142 -13.56 -5.92 7.88
N GLN A 143 -12.48 -5.65 7.14
CA GLN A 143 -12.51 -5.79 5.68
C GLN A 143 -12.73 -7.24 5.23
N ILE A 144 -12.20 -8.23 5.96
CA ILE A 144 -12.46 -9.65 5.67
C ILE A 144 -13.96 -9.94 5.76
N PHE A 145 -14.60 -9.49 6.85
CA PHE A 145 -16.05 -9.64 7.03
C PHE A 145 -16.85 -8.86 5.99
N ALA A 146 -16.44 -7.63 5.66
CA ALA A 146 -17.05 -6.83 4.61
C ALA A 146 -17.02 -7.55 3.25
N GLY A 147 -15.90 -8.20 2.93
CA GLY A 147 -15.72 -9.01 1.72
C GLY A 147 -16.64 -10.23 1.70
N ILE A 148 -16.80 -10.93 2.82
CA ILE A 148 -17.72 -12.07 2.95
C ILE A 148 -19.18 -11.61 2.76
N ILE A 149 -19.61 -10.56 3.48
CA ILE A 149 -20.95 -9.98 3.36
C ILE A 149 -21.22 -9.60 1.91
N LYS A 150 -20.24 -8.99 1.23
CA LYS A 150 -20.36 -8.60 -0.17
C LYS A 150 -20.67 -9.82 -1.06
N VAL A 151 -19.89 -10.89 -0.95
CA VAL A 151 -20.10 -12.11 -1.77
C VAL A 151 -21.47 -12.73 -1.49
N ILE A 152 -21.91 -12.77 -0.24
CA ILE A 152 -23.23 -13.32 0.13
C ILE A 152 -24.37 -12.49 -0.47
N VAL A 153 -24.26 -11.15 -0.41
CA VAL A 153 -25.34 -10.24 -0.83
C VAL A 153 -25.40 -10.09 -2.35
N LEU A 154 -24.25 -10.00 -3.03
CA LEU A 154 -24.18 -9.69 -4.46
C LEU A 154 -24.00 -10.93 -5.34
N GLY A 155 -23.57 -12.06 -4.78
CA GLY A 155 -23.29 -13.28 -5.54
C GLY A 155 -22.10 -13.18 -6.49
N SER A 156 -21.33 -12.07 -6.48
CA SER A 156 -20.22 -11.78 -7.40
C SER A 156 -18.87 -11.63 -6.67
N ILE A 157 -17.79 -12.05 -7.33
CA ILE A 157 -16.40 -12.06 -6.80
C ILE A 157 -15.58 -10.80 -7.22
N ALA A 158 -16.15 -9.87 -8.00
CA ALA A 158 -15.37 -8.71 -8.48
C ALA A 158 -16.25 -7.51 -8.85
N GLU A 159 -16.04 -6.35 -8.17
CA GLU A 159 -16.67 -5.05 -8.51
C GLU A 159 -15.81 -3.85 -8.03
N GLU A 160 -16.23 -2.62 -8.38
CA GLU A 160 -15.63 -1.29 -8.12
C GLU A 160 -15.38 -0.93 -6.64
N PHE A 161 -15.80 -1.78 -5.70
CA PHE A 161 -15.65 -1.57 -4.26
C PHE A 161 -15.13 -2.82 -3.57
N ILE A 162 -14.17 -2.64 -2.65
CA ILE A 162 -13.55 -3.73 -1.89
C ILE A 162 -13.83 -3.48 -0.42
N GLY A 163 -14.64 -4.35 0.19
CA GLY A 163 -15.06 -4.16 1.57
C GLY A 163 -15.77 -2.82 1.74
N THR A 164 -15.28 -1.99 2.65
CA THR A 164 -15.78 -0.61 2.86
C THR A 164 -14.90 0.46 2.19
N ILE A 165 -13.87 0.06 1.45
CA ILE A 165 -12.89 0.95 0.81
C ILE A 165 -13.22 1.08 -0.69
N ALA A 166 -13.13 2.30 -1.21
CA ALA A 166 -13.34 2.57 -2.63
C ALA A 166 -12.23 1.92 -3.46
N ASN A 167 -12.58 1.12 -4.46
CA ASN A 167 -11.61 0.37 -5.26
C ASN A 167 -11.44 0.97 -6.66
N ARG A 168 -10.59 2.00 -6.75
CA ARG A 168 -10.33 2.69 -8.03
C ARG A 168 -9.22 2.02 -8.85
N GLY A 169 -8.23 1.40 -8.20
CA GLY A 169 -7.08 0.78 -8.88
C GLY A 169 -7.13 -0.75 -8.99
N GLY A 170 -8.10 -1.42 -8.38
CA GLY A 170 -8.13 -2.88 -8.33
C GLY A 170 -7.06 -3.51 -7.44
N SER A 171 -6.09 -2.76 -6.92
CA SER A 171 -4.93 -3.31 -6.21
C SER A 171 -5.06 -3.27 -4.70
N ILE A 172 -6.00 -2.47 -4.17
CA ILE A 172 -6.19 -2.25 -2.74
C ILE A 172 -6.39 -3.57 -1.98
N THR A 173 -7.19 -4.48 -2.53
CA THR A 173 -7.43 -5.82 -1.95
C THR A 173 -6.12 -6.55 -1.72
N THR A 174 -5.27 -6.60 -2.75
CA THR A 174 -4.00 -7.33 -2.74
C THR A 174 -3.08 -6.73 -1.69
N VAL A 175 -2.93 -5.40 -1.68
CA VAL A 175 -2.03 -4.74 -0.73
C VAL A 175 -2.53 -4.87 0.71
N ILE A 176 -3.83 -4.71 0.97
CA ILE A 176 -4.42 -4.94 2.31
C ILE A 176 -4.18 -6.38 2.77
N ALA A 177 -4.44 -7.35 1.90
CA ALA A 177 -4.22 -8.76 2.21
C ALA A 177 -2.74 -9.05 2.52
N LEU A 178 -1.81 -8.47 1.75
CA LEU A 178 -0.37 -8.63 1.98
C LEU A 178 0.10 -7.94 3.27
N LEU A 179 -0.36 -6.72 3.57
CA LEU A 179 0.03 -6.00 4.79
C LEU A 179 -0.54 -6.68 6.04
N GLY A 180 -1.83 -7.03 6.03
CA GLY A 180 -2.48 -7.78 7.12
C GLY A 180 -1.89 -9.18 7.28
N GLY A 181 -1.66 -9.85 6.15
CA GLY A 181 -0.98 -11.14 6.08
C GLY A 181 0.43 -11.09 6.65
N ALA A 182 1.25 -10.10 6.30
CA ALA A 182 2.60 -9.91 6.82
C ALA A 182 2.60 -9.73 8.34
N TYR A 183 1.68 -8.91 8.87
CA TYR A 183 1.49 -8.77 10.31
C TYR A 183 1.18 -10.13 10.96
N CYS A 184 0.26 -10.92 10.41
CA CYS A 184 -0.09 -12.22 10.96
C CYS A 184 1.03 -13.26 10.82
N ILE A 185 1.74 -13.32 9.69
CA ILE A 185 2.87 -14.23 9.45
C ILE A 185 3.97 -13.99 10.50
N VAL A 186 4.34 -12.73 10.72
CA VAL A 186 5.33 -12.37 11.75
C VAL A 186 4.84 -12.78 13.14
N GLY A 187 3.57 -12.50 13.46
CA GLY A 187 2.96 -12.92 14.73
C GLY A 187 3.03 -14.44 14.94
N TYR A 188 2.75 -15.22 13.89
CA TYR A 188 2.88 -16.68 13.91
C TYR A 188 4.32 -17.17 14.09
N PHE A 189 5.31 -16.51 13.47
CA PHE A 189 6.71 -16.89 13.65
C PHE A 189 7.21 -16.61 15.06
N LEU A 190 6.83 -15.48 15.63
CA LEU A 190 7.27 -15.05 16.96
C LEU A 190 6.56 -15.79 18.11
N THR A 191 5.28 -16.13 17.95
CA THR A 191 4.46 -16.69 19.05
C THR A 191 4.01 -18.14 18.82
N SER A 192 4.11 -18.65 17.59
CA SER A 192 3.57 -19.95 17.17
C SER A 192 2.06 -20.15 17.43
N GLN A 193 1.31 -19.08 17.69
CA GLN A 193 -0.15 -19.16 17.88
C GLN A 193 -0.86 -19.41 16.55
N LYS A 194 -1.75 -20.41 16.52
CA LYS A 194 -2.51 -20.81 15.31
C LYS A 194 -3.52 -19.76 14.85
N THR A 195 -3.98 -18.88 15.75
CA THR A 195 -4.89 -17.77 15.45
C THR A 195 -4.35 -16.87 14.34
N TYR A 196 -3.04 -16.65 14.31
CA TYR A 196 -2.38 -15.90 13.23
C TYR A 196 -2.45 -16.61 11.88
N LEU A 197 -2.34 -17.95 11.82
CA LEU A 197 -2.51 -18.70 10.56
C LEU A 197 -3.93 -18.61 10.03
N ILE A 198 -4.93 -18.69 10.93
CA ILE A 198 -6.34 -18.50 10.57
C ILE A 198 -6.55 -17.10 10.00
N ALA A 199 -5.94 -16.08 10.61
CA ALA A 199 -6.01 -14.71 10.10
C ALA A 199 -5.32 -14.56 8.72
N VAL A 200 -4.18 -15.22 8.48
CA VAL A 200 -3.53 -15.27 7.14
C VAL A 200 -4.48 -15.88 6.12
N LEU A 201 -5.13 -17.00 6.43
CA LEU A 201 -6.14 -17.60 5.55
C LEU A 201 -7.32 -16.64 5.30
N GLY A 202 -7.76 -15.91 6.32
CA GLY A 202 -8.78 -14.87 6.18
C GLY A 202 -8.38 -13.77 5.18
N PHE A 203 -7.14 -13.28 5.23
CA PHE A 203 -6.64 -12.29 4.28
C PHE A 203 -6.45 -12.86 2.86
N ILE A 204 -6.05 -14.12 2.73
CA ILE A 204 -5.98 -14.79 1.43
C ILE A 204 -7.39 -14.90 0.83
N LEU A 205 -8.37 -15.38 1.60
CA LEU A 205 -9.76 -15.46 1.17
C LEU A 205 -10.32 -14.09 0.80
N PHE A 206 -10.07 -13.06 1.61
CA PHE A 206 -10.41 -11.67 1.29
C PHE A 206 -9.80 -11.21 -0.03
N SER A 207 -8.59 -11.68 -0.36
CA SER A 207 -7.99 -11.37 -1.66
C SER A 207 -8.67 -12.05 -2.83
N LEU A 208 -8.99 -13.32 -2.65
CA LEU A 208 -9.67 -14.14 -3.65
C LEU A 208 -11.09 -13.63 -3.90
N THR A 209 -11.82 -13.19 -2.87
CA THR A 209 -13.15 -12.58 -3.02
C THR A 209 -13.14 -11.21 -3.67
N GLY A 210 -11.98 -10.55 -3.76
CA GLY A 210 -11.77 -9.37 -4.60
C GLY A 210 -11.34 -9.70 -6.03
N GLY A 211 -11.28 -10.98 -6.40
CA GLY A 211 -10.87 -11.44 -7.73
C GLY A 211 -9.38 -11.26 -8.01
N LYS A 212 -8.54 -11.07 -6.99
CA LYS A 212 -7.12 -10.76 -7.17
C LYS A 212 -6.25 -12.00 -7.06
N ARG A 213 -5.48 -12.23 -8.13
CA ARG A 213 -4.70 -13.47 -8.35
C ARG A 213 -3.23 -13.29 -8.02
N ALA A 214 -2.72 -12.05 -8.08
CA ALA A 214 -1.33 -11.74 -7.76
C ALA A 214 -0.96 -12.14 -6.32
N THR A 215 -1.94 -12.18 -5.40
CA THR A 215 -1.73 -12.68 -4.03
C THR A 215 -1.29 -14.13 -3.97
N ILE A 216 -1.69 -14.97 -4.93
CA ILE A 216 -1.26 -16.38 -5.01
C ILE A 216 0.26 -16.47 -5.10
N ALA A 217 0.89 -15.56 -5.85
CA ALA A 217 2.35 -15.47 -5.97
C ALA A 217 2.99 -14.70 -4.82
N TYR A 218 2.40 -13.58 -4.39
CA TYR A 218 3.01 -12.70 -3.40
C TYR A 218 2.97 -13.24 -1.96
N PHE A 219 1.92 -13.93 -1.52
CA PHE A 219 1.88 -14.47 -0.15
C PHE A 219 3.03 -15.45 0.15
N PRO A 220 3.30 -16.45 -0.71
CA PRO A 220 4.48 -17.31 -0.59
C PRO A 220 5.79 -16.53 -0.44
N PHE A 221 5.97 -15.53 -1.30
CA PHE A 221 7.17 -14.72 -1.34
C PHE A 221 7.34 -13.91 -0.04
N ILE A 222 6.28 -13.23 0.41
CA ILE A 222 6.28 -12.49 1.67
C ILE A 222 6.51 -13.41 2.87
N TYR A 223 5.96 -14.62 2.87
CA TYR A 223 6.21 -15.62 3.91
C TYR A 223 7.69 -15.99 4.02
N LEU A 224 8.33 -16.26 2.89
CA LEU A 224 9.76 -16.62 2.83
C LEU A 224 10.65 -15.45 3.27
N ILE A 225 10.35 -14.22 2.82
CA ILE A 225 11.09 -13.03 3.26
C ILE A 225 10.90 -12.79 4.77
N ALA A 226 9.70 -12.99 5.29
CA ALA A 226 9.43 -12.88 6.72
C ALA A 226 10.27 -13.88 7.53
N LEU A 227 10.35 -15.12 7.06
CA LEU A 227 11.17 -16.15 7.69
C LEU A 227 12.66 -15.77 7.65
N TYR A 228 13.13 -15.28 6.50
CA TYR A 228 14.49 -14.77 6.35
C TYR A 228 14.80 -13.62 7.33
N PHE A 229 13.92 -12.62 7.45
CA PHE A 229 14.10 -11.52 8.39
C PHE A 229 14.12 -11.97 9.85
N VAL A 230 13.26 -12.93 10.21
CA VAL A 230 13.29 -13.56 11.52
C VAL A 230 14.65 -14.22 11.77
N MET A 231 15.16 -15.00 10.83
CA MET A 231 16.45 -15.70 10.96
C MET A 231 17.64 -14.75 11.13
N ILE A 232 17.70 -13.65 10.35
CA ILE A 232 18.83 -12.72 10.43
C ILE A 232 18.77 -11.82 11.68
N LYS A 233 17.56 -11.50 12.17
CA LYS A 233 17.36 -10.56 13.30
C LYS A 233 17.26 -11.24 14.65
N PHE A 234 16.74 -12.45 14.69
CA PHE A 234 16.54 -13.21 15.91
C PHE A 234 17.18 -14.58 15.70
N LYS A 235 18.45 -14.69 16.08
CA LYS A 235 19.22 -15.94 16.06
C LYS A 235 18.81 -16.91 17.19
N ASP A 236 17.72 -16.62 17.89
CA ASP A 236 17.25 -17.42 19.00
C ASP A 236 16.81 -18.77 18.42
N GLY A 237 17.54 -19.86 18.75
CA GLY A 237 17.31 -21.24 18.28
C GLY A 237 15.96 -21.85 18.68
N GLN A 238 15.01 -21.03 19.12
CA GLN A 238 13.64 -21.38 19.47
C GLN A 238 12.74 -21.56 18.24
N ILE A 239 13.17 -21.08 17.07
CA ILE A 239 12.37 -21.15 15.84
C ILE A 239 12.76 -22.37 15.03
N ASN A 240 11.87 -23.36 14.97
CA ASN A 240 12.06 -24.55 14.15
C ASN A 240 11.87 -24.21 12.66
N ILE A 241 12.97 -23.80 12.01
CA ILE A 241 12.99 -23.33 10.60
C ILE A 241 12.45 -24.40 9.65
N LEU A 242 12.84 -25.67 9.81
CA LEU A 242 12.37 -26.77 8.96
C LEU A 242 10.85 -26.91 9.02
N LYS A 243 10.27 -26.85 10.22
CA LYS A 243 8.81 -26.86 10.39
C LYS A 243 8.14 -25.67 9.70
N LYS A 244 8.71 -24.47 9.80
CA LYS A 244 8.15 -23.27 9.15
C LYS A 244 8.28 -23.32 7.62
N LEU A 245 9.39 -23.83 7.07
CA LEU A 245 9.56 -24.07 5.63
C LEU A 245 8.58 -25.12 5.11
N PHE A 246 8.38 -26.21 5.85
CA PHE A 246 7.40 -27.22 5.49
C PHE A 246 5.97 -26.64 5.46
N VAL A 247 5.60 -25.85 6.49
CA VAL A 247 4.31 -25.15 6.51
C VAL A 247 4.20 -24.19 5.32
N ALA A 248 5.27 -23.49 4.95
CA ALA A 248 5.30 -22.63 3.76
C ALA A 248 4.96 -23.44 2.51
N LEU A 249 5.70 -24.52 2.25
CA LEU A 249 5.56 -25.35 1.06
C LEU A 249 4.14 -25.93 0.94
N VAL A 250 3.60 -26.48 2.03
CA VAL A 250 2.23 -26.99 2.07
C VAL A 250 1.22 -25.88 1.82
N SER A 251 1.42 -24.71 2.43
CA SER A 251 0.53 -23.56 2.25
C SER A 251 0.55 -23.05 0.81
N ILE A 252 1.70 -23.05 0.14
CA ILE A 252 1.84 -22.64 -1.27
C ILE A 252 0.99 -23.54 -2.17
N CYS A 253 1.18 -24.86 -2.06
CA CYS A 253 0.41 -25.83 -2.85
C CYS A 253 -1.09 -25.71 -2.57
N MET A 254 -1.47 -25.55 -1.31
CA MET A 254 -2.87 -25.41 -0.91
C MET A 254 -3.49 -24.12 -1.44
N ILE A 255 -2.82 -22.98 -1.28
CA ILE A 255 -3.30 -21.67 -1.78
C ILE A 255 -3.45 -21.73 -3.29
N PHE A 256 -2.47 -22.28 -4.01
CA PHE A 256 -2.53 -22.40 -5.46
C PHE A 256 -3.73 -23.24 -5.92
N TYR A 257 -3.88 -24.45 -5.37
CA TYR A 257 -4.99 -25.35 -5.71
C TYR A 257 -6.36 -24.74 -5.38
N VAL A 258 -6.54 -24.20 -4.16
CA VAL A 258 -7.80 -23.57 -3.74
C VAL A 258 -8.12 -22.37 -4.63
N SER A 259 -7.13 -21.55 -4.97
CA SER A 259 -7.33 -20.37 -5.81
C SER A 259 -7.75 -20.75 -7.23
N ALA A 260 -7.13 -21.76 -7.83
CA ALA A 260 -7.51 -22.28 -9.15
C ALA A 260 -8.97 -22.75 -9.18
N ARG A 261 -9.44 -23.38 -8.10
CA ARG A 261 -10.83 -23.85 -7.97
C ARG A 261 -11.83 -22.72 -7.71
N ILE A 262 -11.46 -21.71 -6.92
CA ILE A 262 -12.39 -20.63 -6.51
C ILE A 262 -12.49 -19.53 -7.56
N ILE A 263 -11.38 -19.15 -8.19
CA ILE A 263 -11.35 -18.03 -9.13
C ILE A 263 -11.85 -18.52 -10.49
N PRO A 264 -12.99 -18.01 -11.00
CA PRO A 264 -13.60 -18.51 -12.24
C PRO A 264 -12.63 -18.55 -13.42
N SER A 265 -11.93 -17.45 -13.65
CA SER A 265 -10.97 -17.29 -14.75
C SER A 265 -9.70 -18.17 -14.65
N LEU A 266 -9.52 -18.94 -13.58
CA LEU A 266 -8.41 -19.89 -13.45
C LEU A 266 -8.84 -21.34 -13.73
N ASN A 267 -10.08 -21.55 -14.18
CA ASN A 267 -10.54 -22.85 -14.64
C ASN A 267 -11.23 -22.74 -16.01
N PRO A 268 -11.18 -23.80 -16.83
CA PRO A 268 -11.77 -23.81 -18.17
C PRO A 268 -13.27 -23.51 -18.18
N GLU A 269 -14.00 -23.91 -17.15
CA GLU A 269 -15.46 -23.73 -17.07
C GLU A 269 -15.88 -22.33 -16.62
N ASN A 270 -14.93 -21.44 -16.32
CA ASN A 270 -15.14 -20.08 -15.85
C ASN A 270 -16.18 -19.97 -14.73
N LYS A 271 -16.11 -20.87 -13.73
CA LYS A 271 -17.06 -20.93 -12.61
C LYS A 271 -16.38 -21.22 -11.28
N ILE A 272 -17.04 -20.87 -10.18
CA ILE A 272 -16.58 -21.24 -8.84
C ILE A 272 -16.71 -22.77 -8.69
N GLY A 273 -15.62 -23.43 -8.27
CA GLY A 273 -15.54 -24.88 -8.14
C GLY A 273 -15.28 -25.63 -9.46
N GLY A 274 -14.86 -24.93 -10.52
CA GLY A 274 -14.46 -25.54 -11.81
C GLY A 274 -13.22 -26.43 -11.71
N SER A 275 -12.89 -27.18 -12.77
CA SER A 275 -11.79 -28.14 -12.78
C SER A 275 -10.42 -27.50 -12.48
N PHE A 276 -9.51 -28.28 -11.90
CA PHE A 276 -8.12 -27.86 -11.79
C PHE A 276 -7.40 -28.29 -13.06
N ASP A 277 -6.96 -27.32 -13.85
CA ASP A 277 -6.23 -27.52 -15.10
C ASP A 277 -5.00 -26.62 -15.11
N LEU A 278 -3.82 -27.22 -14.93
CA LEU A 278 -2.56 -26.48 -14.86
C LEU A 278 -2.17 -25.87 -16.21
N GLU A 279 -2.45 -26.57 -17.31
CA GLU A 279 -2.13 -26.10 -18.66
C GLU A 279 -2.96 -24.87 -19.00
N TYR A 280 -4.27 -24.93 -18.73
CA TYR A 280 -5.16 -23.77 -18.87
C TYR A 280 -4.67 -22.57 -18.05
N ILE A 281 -4.27 -22.78 -16.79
CA ILE A 281 -3.77 -21.70 -15.93
C ILE A 281 -2.50 -21.06 -16.49
N ILE A 282 -1.58 -21.86 -17.03
CA ILE A 282 -0.33 -21.36 -17.62
C ILE A 282 -0.62 -20.52 -18.86
N VAL A 283 -1.40 -21.06 -19.80
CA VAL A 283 -1.79 -20.36 -21.04
C VAL A 283 -2.53 -19.07 -20.72
N TYR A 284 -3.53 -19.14 -19.84
CA TYR A 284 -4.27 -17.98 -19.39
C TYR A 284 -3.35 -16.91 -18.77
N SER A 285 -2.41 -17.32 -17.92
CA SER A 285 -1.50 -16.40 -17.23
C SER A 285 -0.55 -15.70 -18.21
N GLN A 286 -0.11 -16.41 -19.25
CA GLN A 286 0.68 -15.85 -20.34
C GLN A 286 -0.14 -14.81 -21.12
N GLU A 287 -1.32 -15.19 -21.62
CA GLU A 287 -2.22 -14.27 -22.35
C GLU A 287 -2.58 -13.02 -21.55
N TYR A 288 -2.91 -13.19 -20.27
CA TYR A 288 -3.27 -12.08 -19.38
C TYR A 288 -2.11 -11.11 -19.16
N THR A 289 -0.87 -11.60 -19.20
CA THR A 289 0.32 -10.78 -18.94
C THR A 289 0.85 -10.13 -20.21
N SER A 290 0.80 -10.84 -21.35
CA SER A 290 1.26 -10.36 -22.66
C SER A 290 0.28 -9.43 -23.37
N GLY A 291 -0.98 -9.33 -22.93
CA GLY A 291 -1.98 -8.45 -23.56
C GLY A 291 -2.64 -9.05 -24.81
N GLY A 292 -2.36 -10.32 -25.12
CA GLY A 292 -2.66 -10.99 -26.40
C GLY A 292 -4.13 -11.24 -26.75
N ARG A 293 -5.08 -10.45 -26.26
CA ARG A 293 -6.50 -10.53 -26.68
C ARG A 293 -6.89 -9.48 -27.73
N ILE A 294 -6.03 -8.48 -28.00
CA ILE A 294 -6.22 -7.44 -29.01
C ILE A 294 -4.85 -7.20 -29.66
N GLU A 295 -4.75 -7.33 -30.98
CA GLU A 295 -3.49 -7.40 -31.75
C GLU A 295 -2.54 -6.18 -31.64
N ASP A 296 -2.94 -5.09 -30.98
CA ASP A 296 -2.13 -3.86 -30.84
C ASP A 296 -1.92 -3.39 -29.39
N ASN A 297 -2.29 -4.19 -28.38
CA ASN A 297 -2.22 -3.76 -26.98
C ASN A 297 -0.96 -4.22 -26.24
N ILE A 298 -0.16 -3.25 -25.78
CA ILE A 298 1.06 -3.50 -24.99
C ILE A 298 0.70 -4.07 -23.62
N GLY A 299 1.10 -5.32 -23.39
CA GLY A 299 0.85 -6.05 -22.15
C GLY A 299 1.61 -5.50 -20.93
N ARG A 300 1.26 -6.03 -19.75
CA ARG A 300 1.90 -5.63 -18.47
C ARG A 300 3.38 -5.97 -18.39
N SER A 301 3.80 -7.08 -18.99
CA SER A 301 5.20 -7.47 -19.03
C SER A 301 6.03 -6.60 -19.97
N GLU A 302 5.41 -6.05 -21.00
CA GLU A 302 6.09 -5.32 -22.09
C GLU A 302 6.12 -3.81 -21.84
N ALA A 303 5.10 -3.28 -21.15
CA ALA A 303 4.96 -1.86 -20.84
C ALA A 303 6.21 -1.23 -20.21
N PRO A 304 6.94 -1.86 -19.26
CA PRO A 304 8.16 -1.28 -18.74
C PRO A 304 9.24 -1.07 -19.79
N ALA A 305 9.50 -2.08 -20.63
CA ALA A 305 10.50 -1.98 -21.68
C ALA A 305 10.10 -0.95 -22.74
N TYR A 306 8.82 -0.98 -23.16
CA TYR A 306 8.29 -0.03 -24.13
C TYR A 306 8.39 1.42 -23.64
N LEU A 307 7.91 1.73 -22.42
CA LEU A 307 7.91 3.10 -21.90
C LEU A 307 9.32 3.59 -21.58
N VAL A 308 10.23 2.72 -21.14
CA VAL A 308 11.64 3.09 -20.97
C VAL A 308 12.27 3.42 -22.33
N ASN A 309 12.03 2.62 -23.37
CA ASN A 309 12.52 2.91 -24.72
C ASN A 309 11.92 4.19 -25.28
N LEU A 310 10.63 4.43 -25.06
CA LEU A 310 9.95 5.68 -25.40
C LEU A 310 10.65 6.86 -24.73
N MET A 311 10.90 6.80 -23.41
CA MET A 311 11.61 7.85 -22.68
C MET A 311 13.00 8.11 -23.25
N LEU A 312 13.77 7.04 -23.53
CA LEU A 312 15.12 7.13 -24.08
C LEU A 312 15.16 7.67 -25.52
N SER A 313 14.06 7.56 -26.28
CA SER A 313 13.93 8.14 -27.61
C SER A 313 13.59 9.64 -27.63
N LYS A 314 13.23 10.21 -26.47
CA LYS A 314 12.92 11.64 -26.33
C LYS A 314 14.18 12.43 -25.99
N GLU A 315 14.04 13.75 -25.94
CA GLU A 315 15.12 14.66 -25.58
C GLU A 315 15.74 14.31 -24.21
N ASN A 316 17.04 14.57 -24.06
CA ASN A 316 17.80 14.18 -22.86
C ASN A 316 17.20 14.70 -21.55
N TYR A 317 16.55 15.87 -21.57
CA TYR A 317 15.90 16.40 -20.37
C TYR A 317 14.64 15.59 -20.01
N ASN A 318 13.88 15.06 -20.98
CA ASN A 318 12.71 14.21 -20.71
C ASN A 318 13.13 12.89 -20.05
N VAL A 319 14.28 12.35 -20.43
CA VAL A 319 14.84 11.16 -19.77
C VAL A 319 15.04 11.42 -18.26
N LEU A 320 15.62 12.57 -17.90
CA LEU A 320 15.93 12.91 -16.52
C LEU A 320 14.72 13.39 -15.72
N PHE A 321 13.88 14.22 -16.33
CA PHE A 321 12.82 14.99 -15.66
C PHE A 321 11.40 14.58 -16.06
N GLY A 322 11.21 13.66 -17.00
CA GLY A 322 9.89 13.23 -17.45
C GLY A 322 9.14 14.29 -18.25
N PHE A 323 7.87 13.98 -18.54
CA PHE A 323 6.94 14.83 -19.30
C PHE A 323 6.21 15.87 -18.43
N GLY A 324 6.56 15.97 -17.15
CA GLY A 324 6.05 17.01 -16.26
C GLY A 324 5.30 16.45 -15.05
N ALA A 325 5.68 16.94 -13.87
CA ALA A 325 5.02 16.61 -12.61
C ALA A 325 3.57 17.10 -12.61
N GLY A 326 2.61 16.15 -12.67
CA GLY A 326 1.18 16.45 -12.74
C GLY A 326 0.54 16.19 -14.10
N HIS A 327 1.32 15.85 -15.13
CA HIS A 327 0.82 15.58 -16.48
C HIS A 327 -0.22 14.45 -16.53
N LEU A 328 -0.12 13.44 -15.65
CA LEU A 328 -1.03 12.30 -15.59
C LEU A 328 -2.08 12.40 -14.46
N VAL A 329 -2.07 13.50 -13.72
CA VAL A 329 -2.99 13.66 -12.59
C VAL A 329 -4.37 14.08 -13.09
N LYS A 330 -5.35 13.20 -12.88
CA LYS A 330 -6.74 13.45 -13.26
C LYS A 330 -7.28 14.71 -12.61
N SER A 331 -7.73 15.64 -13.43
CA SER A 331 -8.35 16.87 -12.96
C SER A 331 -9.33 17.42 -14.00
N GLY A 332 -10.30 18.22 -13.54
CA GLY A 332 -11.15 19.00 -14.43
C GLY A 332 -10.46 20.24 -15.01
N PHE A 333 -9.18 20.46 -14.67
CA PHE A 333 -8.34 21.58 -15.09
C PHE A 333 -7.31 21.19 -16.15
N ASN A 334 -7.36 19.96 -16.65
CA ASN A 334 -6.46 19.47 -17.68
C ASN A 334 -7.29 18.73 -18.73
N ASP A 335 -7.46 19.35 -19.90
CA ASP A 335 -8.31 18.84 -20.98
C ASP A 335 -7.81 17.50 -21.54
N ASP A 336 -6.51 17.21 -21.45
CA ASP A 336 -5.93 15.96 -21.94
C ASP A 336 -6.33 14.75 -21.11
N VAL A 337 -6.71 14.96 -19.83
CA VAL A 337 -7.05 13.90 -18.86
C VAL A 337 -8.48 13.98 -18.35
N LYS A 338 -9.20 15.03 -18.71
CA LYS A 338 -10.58 15.28 -18.28
C LYS A 338 -11.49 14.15 -18.73
N ASP A 339 -12.32 13.67 -17.82
CA ASP A 339 -13.30 12.59 -18.03
C ASP A 339 -12.72 11.24 -18.50
N LYS A 340 -11.38 11.08 -18.49
CA LYS A 340 -10.70 9.84 -18.87
C LYS A 340 -10.33 8.96 -17.68
N THR A 341 -10.35 7.65 -17.88
CA THR A 341 -9.76 6.70 -16.93
C THR A 341 -8.23 6.77 -16.96
N SER A 342 -7.56 6.13 -15.99
CA SER A 342 -6.08 6.24 -15.91
C SER A 342 -5.42 5.53 -17.09
N ASP A 343 -6.10 4.52 -17.63
CA ASP A 343 -5.63 3.76 -18.78
C ASP A 343 -5.85 4.53 -20.07
N GLU A 344 -7.03 5.13 -20.24
CA GLU A 344 -7.31 5.98 -21.40
C GLU A 344 -6.33 7.14 -21.49
N ILE A 345 -5.91 7.70 -20.36
CA ILE A 345 -4.89 8.76 -20.31
C ILE A 345 -3.56 8.22 -20.85
N THR A 346 -3.04 7.12 -20.30
CA THR A 346 -1.72 6.61 -20.72
C THR A 346 -1.75 5.99 -22.12
N GLU A 347 -2.87 5.43 -22.53
CA GLU A 347 -3.08 4.91 -23.88
C GLU A 347 -3.11 6.04 -24.90
N SER A 348 -3.89 7.10 -24.65
CA SER A 348 -3.97 8.24 -25.58
C SER A 348 -2.67 9.04 -25.68
N LEU A 349 -1.88 9.11 -24.60
CA LEU A 349 -0.63 9.87 -24.58
C LEU A 349 0.60 9.05 -25.00
N TYR A 350 0.62 7.75 -24.71
CA TYR A 350 1.82 6.92 -24.84
C TYR A 350 1.58 5.55 -25.50
N GLY A 351 0.37 5.25 -25.95
CA GLY A 351 0.05 3.95 -26.58
C GLY A 351 0.03 2.77 -25.60
N VAL A 352 0.06 3.01 -24.29
CA VAL A 352 0.01 1.95 -23.27
C VAL A 352 -1.13 2.21 -22.28
N GLY A 353 -2.20 1.42 -22.36
CA GLY A 353 -3.30 1.48 -21.39
C GLY A 353 -2.96 0.81 -20.06
N TYR A 354 -3.62 -0.32 -19.78
CA TYR A 354 -3.56 -1.03 -18.50
C TYR A 354 -2.15 -1.42 -18.02
N GLY A 355 -1.19 -1.59 -18.95
CA GLY A 355 0.21 -1.91 -18.64
C GLY A 355 0.95 -0.80 -17.89
N ALA A 356 0.56 0.47 -18.06
CA ALA A 356 1.23 1.63 -17.48
C ALA A 356 0.77 1.96 -16.04
N ARG A 357 -0.11 1.15 -15.43
CA ARG A 357 -0.73 1.45 -14.12
C ARG A 357 0.21 1.37 -12.90
N THR A 358 1.43 0.84 -13.04
CA THR A 358 2.33 0.70 -11.88
C THR A 358 2.84 2.06 -11.41
N GLY A 359 3.06 2.22 -10.11
CA GLY A 359 3.57 3.49 -9.57
C GLY A 359 4.93 3.88 -10.13
N PHE A 360 5.79 2.90 -10.43
CA PHE A 360 7.06 3.09 -11.12
C PHE A 360 6.88 3.76 -12.48
N LEU A 361 6.00 3.24 -13.35
CA LEU A 361 5.81 3.77 -14.70
C LEU A 361 5.13 5.14 -14.68
N GLN A 362 4.10 5.30 -13.85
CA GLN A 362 3.40 6.58 -13.68
C GLN A 362 4.34 7.69 -13.16
N MET A 363 5.26 7.34 -12.26
CA MET A 363 6.25 8.30 -11.75
C MET A 363 7.36 8.58 -12.78
N LEU A 364 7.85 7.54 -13.46
CA LEU A 364 8.86 7.68 -14.53
C LEU A 364 8.40 8.66 -15.61
N LEU A 365 7.16 8.53 -16.07
CA LEU A 365 6.58 9.40 -17.09
C LEU A 365 6.44 10.85 -16.61
N GLN A 366 6.17 11.08 -15.32
CA GLN A 366 5.95 12.43 -14.80
C GLN A 366 7.23 13.15 -14.39
N VAL A 367 8.15 12.48 -13.68
CA VAL A 367 9.36 13.12 -13.09
C VAL A 367 10.68 12.53 -13.57
N GLY A 368 10.65 11.61 -14.54
CA GLY A 368 11.82 11.01 -15.16
C GLY A 368 12.61 10.09 -14.22
N PHE A 369 13.76 9.62 -14.69
CA PHE A 369 14.62 8.71 -13.92
C PHE A 369 15.17 9.36 -12.65
N LEU A 370 15.42 10.68 -12.66
CA LEU A 370 15.98 11.36 -11.51
C LEU A 370 14.96 11.50 -10.38
N GLY A 371 13.71 11.86 -10.71
CA GLY A 371 12.64 11.98 -9.71
C GLY A 371 12.29 10.62 -9.12
N LEU A 372 12.20 9.60 -9.99
CA LEU A 372 12.04 8.21 -9.57
C LEU A 372 13.16 7.75 -8.63
N PHE A 373 14.42 8.06 -8.95
CA PHE A 373 15.56 7.71 -8.10
C PHE A 373 15.41 8.28 -6.69
N PHE A 374 15.09 9.57 -6.56
CA PHE A 374 14.90 10.19 -5.25
C PHE A 374 13.71 9.57 -4.50
N TYR A 375 12.58 9.40 -5.17
CA TYR A 375 11.37 8.84 -4.56
C TYR A 375 11.61 7.42 -4.02
N THR A 376 12.12 6.50 -4.85
CA THR A 376 12.43 5.13 -4.43
C THR A 376 13.50 5.11 -3.32
N SER A 377 14.51 5.98 -3.42
CA SER A 377 15.58 6.05 -2.43
C SER A 377 15.10 6.40 -1.03
N ILE A 378 13.98 7.12 -0.89
CA ILE A 378 13.38 7.39 0.43
C ILE A 378 13.04 6.07 1.13
N PHE A 379 12.28 5.19 0.47
CA PHE A 379 11.86 3.91 1.03
C PHE A 379 13.03 2.94 1.22
N ILE A 380 13.98 2.90 0.27
CA ILE A 380 15.21 2.11 0.41
C ILE A 380 16.02 2.57 1.62
N ASN A 381 16.16 3.89 1.82
CA ASN A 381 16.90 4.42 2.96
C ASN A 381 16.20 4.09 4.29
N LEU A 382 14.86 4.21 4.37
CA LEU A 382 14.10 3.75 5.54
C LEU A 382 14.35 2.26 5.80
N PHE A 383 14.33 1.42 4.75
CA PHE A 383 14.60 -0.01 4.88
C PHE A 383 16.01 -0.28 5.39
N ARG A 384 17.03 0.42 4.86
CA ARG A 384 18.43 0.34 5.33
C ARG A 384 18.56 0.75 6.80
N ILE A 385 17.86 1.80 7.23
CA ILE A 385 17.86 2.24 8.63
C ILE A 385 17.27 1.15 9.55
N LEU A 386 16.20 0.47 9.13
CA LEU A 386 15.68 -0.69 9.87
C LEU A 386 16.69 -1.84 9.83
N LEU A 387 17.16 -2.24 8.65
CA LEU A 387 18.07 -3.38 8.49
C LEU A 387 19.38 -3.24 9.29
N THR A 388 19.90 -2.04 9.47
CA THR A 388 21.11 -1.79 10.27
C THR A 388 20.83 -1.69 11.77
N ASN A 389 19.57 -1.62 12.20
CA ASN A 389 19.23 -1.54 13.61
C ASN A 389 19.54 -2.86 14.33
N LYS A 390 20.37 -2.78 15.37
CA LYS A 390 20.73 -3.89 16.27
C LYS A 390 20.01 -3.83 17.62
N ASN A 391 19.51 -2.66 18.00
CA ASN A 391 18.90 -2.43 19.32
C ASN A 391 17.38 -2.59 19.22
N ILE A 392 16.94 -3.84 19.04
CA ILE A 392 15.51 -4.16 19.06
C ILE A 392 15.14 -4.50 20.50
N LYS A 393 14.10 -3.86 21.04
CA LYS A 393 13.58 -4.18 22.38
C LYS A 393 13.25 -5.67 22.48
N SER A 394 13.48 -6.25 23.66
CA SER A 394 13.29 -7.68 23.88
C SER A 394 11.82 -8.10 23.84
N ASP A 395 10.88 -7.18 24.07
CA ASP A 395 9.46 -7.49 24.13
C ASP A 395 8.89 -7.94 22.77
N ILE A 396 7.97 -8.90 22.84
CA ILE A 396 7.43 -9.59 21.66
C ILE A 396 6.68 -8.63 20.71
N ASN A 397 5.98 -7.63 21.25
CA ASN A 397 5.20 -6.69 20.47
C ASN A 397 6.10 -5.74 19.67
N SER A 398 7.20 -5.27 20.28
CA SER A 398 8.20 -4.48 19.58
C SER A 398 8.90 -5.28 18.49
N LYS A 399 9.28 -6.54 18.75
CA LYS A 399 9.85 -7.44 17.73
C LYS A 399 8.88 -7.64 16.57
N HIS A 400 7.60 -7.84 16.89
CA HIS A 400 6.52 -8.01 15.92
C HIS A 400 6.37 -6.79 15.02
N LEU A 401 6.15 -5.60 15.58
CA LEU A 401 6.01 -4.36 14.81
C LEU A 401 7.26 -4.04 13.98
N TYR A 402 8.45 -4.31 14.52
CA TYR A 402 9.71 -4.09 13.84
C TYR A 402 9.88 -4.97 12.60
N LEU A 403 9.64 -6.29 12.71
CA LEU A 403 9.71 -7.19 11.55
C LEU A 403 8.60 -6.89 10.53
N THR A 404 7.39 -6.60 11.00
CA THR A 404 6.29 -6.18 10.13
C THR A 404 6.69 -4.91 9.37
N SER A 405 7.32 -3.93 10.02
CA SER A 405 7.81 -2.71 9.35
C SER A 405 8.81 -2.99 8.22
N MET A 406 9.72 -3.96 8.42
CA MET A 406 10.64 -4.37 7.36
C MET A 406 9.91 -4.99 6.17
N LEU A 407 8.93 -5.86 6.42
CA LEU A 407 8.11 -6.47 5.36
C LEU A 407 7.23 -5.46 4.64
N ILE A 408 6.65 -4.51 5.38
CA ILE A 408 5.85 -3.41 4.83
C ILE A 408 6.63 -2.67 3.76
N LEU A 409 7.89 -2.29 4.02
CA LEU A 409 8.70 -1.57 3.03
C LEU A 409 8.97 -2.40 1.78
N ILE A 410 9.15 -3.71 1.93
CA ILE A 410 9.26 -4.62 0.78
C ILE A 410 7.95 -4.70 0.01
N ILE A 411 6.81 -4.80 0.69
CA ILE A 411 5.47 -4.83 0.06
C ILE A 411 5.19 -3.51 -0.68
N VAL A 412 5.56 -2.37 -0.10
CA VAL A 412 5.42 -1.05 -0.75
C VAL A 412 6.26 -1.00 -2.01
N LEU A 413 7.52 -1.47 -1.97
CA LEU A 413 8.37 -1.50 -3.17
C LEU A 413 7.83 -2.47 -4.23
N ILE A 414 7.36 -3.66 -3.84
CA ILE A 414 6.74 -4.62 -4.77
C ILE A 414 5.51 -3.97 -5.42
N ASP A 415 4.57 -3.45 -4.63
CA ASP A 415 3.36 -2.80 -5.16
C ASP A 415 3.73 -1.68 -6.15
N TYR A 416 4.63 -0.78 -5.73
CA TYR A 416 5.07 0.35 -6.54
C TYR A 416 5.68 -0.06 -7.89
N TYR A 417 6.55 -1.07 -7.91
CA TYR A 417 7.24 -1.50 -9.13
C TYR A 417 6.41 -2.41 -10.02
N THR A 418 5.57 -3.28 -9.45
CA THR A 418 4.99 -4.40 -10.19
C THR A 418 3.47 -4.36 -10.30
N TYR A 419 2.78 -3.53 -9.51
CA TYR A 419 1.34 -3.69 -9.35
C TYR A 419 0.51 -2.42 -9.42
N SER A 420 0.81 -1.40 -8.61
CA SER A 420 0.01 -0.17 -8.55
C SER A 420 0.74 1.01 -7.91
N PHE A 421 0.03 2.12 -7.69
CA PHE A 421 0.52 3.28 -6.94
C PHE A 421 -0.26 3.53 -5.64
N GLU A 422 -1.13 2.61 -5.22
CA GLU A 422 -2.02 2.81 -4.05
C GLU A 422 -1.25 2.98 -2.74
N THR A 423 -0.06 2.38 -2.63
CA THR A 423 0.83 2.60 -1.48
C THR A 423 1.45 4.00 -1.44
N SER A 424 1.43 4.74 -2.55
CA SER A 424 2.06 6.05 -2.70
C SER A 424 1.11 7.24 -2.49
N ILE A 425 -0.20 6.98 -2.41
CA ILE A 425 -1.23 8.03 -2.25
C ILE A 425 -1.88 7.93 -0.88
N LEU A 426 -2.34 9.07 -0.34
CA LEU A 426 -3.06 9.12 0.93
C LEU A 426 -4.36 8.31 0.88
N GLY A 427 -4.45 7.29 1.73
CA GLY A 427 -5.60 6.39 1.83
C GLY A 427 -5.39 5.34 2.93
N ALA A 428 -6.32 4.40 3.05
CA ALA A 428 -6.32 3.40 4.14
C ALA A 428 -5.01 2.61 4.26
N ILE A 429 -4.44 2.21 3.12
CA ILE A 429 -3.17 1.47 3.04
C ILE A 429 -2.01 2.33 3.56
N SER A 430 -1.84 3.53 3.00
CA SER A 430 -0.69 4.38 3.29
C SER A 430 -0.67 4.88 4.72
N ILE A 431 -1.81 5.34 5.25
CA ILE A 431 -1.88 5.77 6.65
C ILE A 431 -1.61 4.61 7.62
N SER A 432 -2.04 3.39 7.29
CA SER A 432 -1.86 2.22 8.16
C SER A 432 -0.42 1.77 8.23
N TYR A 433 0.25 1.68 7.07
CA TYR A 433 1.62 1.24 7.05
C TYR A 433 2.56 2.34 7.57
N MET A 434 2.27 3.62 7.29
CA MET A 434 3.02 4.74 7.86
C MET A 434 2.87 4.83 9.37
N TRP A 435 1.69 4.51 9.93
CA TRP A 435 1.51 4.36 11.38
C TRP A 435 2.49 3.35 11.98
N ILE A 436 2.54 2.14 11.42
CA ILE A 436 3.42 1.06 11.90
C ILE A 436 4.90 1.50 11.80
N LEU A 437 5.31 2.08 10.66
CA LEU A 437 6.65 2.62 10.48
C LEU A 437 6.96 3.72 11.48
N GLY A 438 6.07 4.70 11.65
CA GLY A 438 6.24 5.83 12.56
C GLY A 438 6.46 5.41 14.01
N VAL A 439 5.67 4.43 14.49
CA VAL A 439 5.83 3.86 15.84
C VAL A 439 7.21 3.21 16.02
N VAL A 440 7.67 2.43 15.03
CA VAL A 440 8.96 1.73 15.10
C VAL A 440 10.14 2.71 15.01
N PHE A 441 10.10 3.66 14.09
CA PHE A 441 11.15 4.66 13.93
C PHE A 441 11.26 5.58 15.14
N ARG A 442 10.14 5.97 15.74
CA ARG A 442 10.15 6.78 16.97
C ARG A 442 10.87 6.06 18.10
N ASN A 443 10.53 4.78 18.35
CA ASN A 443 11.18 3.99 19.40
C ASN A 443 12.70 3.85 19.19
N LYS A 444 13.17 3.78 17.93
CA LYS A 444 14.60 3.78 17.61
C LYS A 444 15.25 5.14 17.92
N LEU A 445 14.61 6.23 17.52
CA LEU A 445 15.15 7.58 17.66
C LEU A 445 15.15 8.05 19.13
N ASP A 446 14.20 7.61 19.95
CA ASP A 446 14.19 7.89 21.39
C ASP A 446 15.25 7.08 22.17
N GLY A 447 15.72 5.95 21.62
CA GLY A 447 16.83 5.18 22.16
C GLY A 447 18.21 5.71 21.79
N ILE A 448 18.31 6.66 20.86
CA ILE A 448 19.54 7.36 20.51
C ILE A 448 19.60 8.59 21.42
N LYS A 449 20.52 8.60 22.40
CA LYS A 449 20.98 9.85 23.01
C LYS A 449 21.55 10.70 21.88
N LEU A 450 20.74 11.59 21.31
CA LEU A 450 21.20 12.55 20.34
C LEU A 450 22.17 13.47 21.07
N TYR A 451 23.44 13.42 20.66
CA TYR A 451 24.37 14.49 20.97
C TYR A 451 23.69 15.78 20.53
N SER A 452 23.37 16.64 21.50
CA SER A 452 23.03 18.02 21.23
C SER A 452 24.20 18.60 20.45
N PHE A 453 23.97 19.04 19.22
CA PHE A 453 24.82 20.08 18.66
C PHE A 453 24.53 21.33 19.49
N SER A 454 25.37 21.54 20.51
CA SER A 454 25.57 22.83 21.18
C SER A 454 26.38 23.73 20.26
#